data_AF-A0A3B9QIF7-F1
#
_entry.id   AF-A0A3B9QIF7-F1
#
_cell.length_a   1.000
_cell.length_b   1.000
_cell.length_c   1.000
_cell.angle_alpha   90.00
_cell.angle_beta   90.00
_cell.angle_gamma   90.00
#
_symmetry.space_group_name_H-M   'P 1'
#
loop_
_entity.id
_entity.type
_entity.pdbx_description
1 polymer ?
#
loop_
_entity_poly.entity_id
_entity_poly.type
_entity_poly.pdbx_seq_one_letter_code
_entity_poly.pdbx_strand_id
1 'polypeptide(L)'
;AYLGVYCRRWGIPLIDGGTVRLPRLVGEGRALELILTGRQVMAEECERLGLCEYVVPDGQSREKAEELAHQIAAFPQLCVQADRRSVRKQHGLSVRDALTQEWYNSRPVLEAEGISGANRFSSGEGRHGKFDQQ
;
A
#
# COMPACT_ATOMS: atom_id res chain seq x y z
N ALA A 1 -1.21 -18.79 -6.99
CA ALA A 1 -1.11 -17.70 -8.00
C ALA A 1 0.34 -17.53 -8.47
N TYR A 2 0.55 -16.83 -9.59
CA TYR A 2 1.87 -16.43 -10.09
C TYR A 2 1.78 -15.10 -10.85
N LEU A 3 2.92 -14.39 -10.94
CA LEU A 3 3.07 -13.14 -11.69
C LEU A 3 4.24 -13.24 -12.68
N GLY A 4 4.32 -12.31 -13.64
CA GLY A 4 5.45 -12.22 -14.56
C GLY A 4 5.25 -11.17 -15.66
N VAL A 5 6.36 -10.69 -16.22
CA VAL A 5 6.36 -9.72 -17.33
C VAL A 5 6.33 -10.48 -18.67
N TYR A 6 5.21 -11.15 -18.97
CA TYR A 6 5.14 -12.06 -20.12
C TYR A 6 5.10 -11.36 -21.48
N CYS A 7 4.73 -10.07 -21.52
CA CYS A 7 4.80 -9.24 -22.72
C CYS A 7 6.23 -9.17 -23.31
N ARG A 8 7.27 -9.47 -22.51
CA ARG A 8 8.67 -9.61 -22.95
C ARG A 8 8.83 -10.55 -24.14
N ARG A 9 8.12 -11.69 -24.14
CA ARG A 9 8.22 -12.72 -25.19
C ARG A 9 7.60 -12.26 -26.52
N TRP A 10 6.83 -11.18 -26.49
CA TRP A 10 6.06 -10.68 -27.62
C TRP A 10 6.58 -9.33 -28.16
N GLY A 11 7.70 -8.83 -27.63
CA GLY A 11 8.25 -7.54 -28.05
C GLY A 11 7.39 -6.33 -27.66
N ILE A 12 6.43 -6.50 -26.74
CA ILE A 12 5.55 -5.43 -26.27
C ILE A 12 6.18 -4.78 -25.02
N PRO A 13 6.50 -3.48 -25.05
CA PRO A 13 7.05 -2.79 -23.90
C PRO A 13 6.00 -2.57 -22.80
N LEU A 14 6.47 -2.41 -21.56
CA LEU A 14 5.62 -2.03 -20.44
C LEU A 14 5.22 -0.55 -20.55
N ILE A 15 3.96 -0.28 -20.89
CA ILE A 15 3.42 1.08 -21.05
C ILE A 15 2.33 1.45 -20.02
N ASP A 16 2.01 0.54 -19.10
CA ASP A 16 1.02 0.76 -18.03
C ASP A 16 1.67 1.10 -16.67
N GLY A 17 2.95 1.47 -16.68
CA GLY A 17 3.71 1.88 -15.50
C GLY A 17 4.50 0.76 -14.80
N GLY A 18 4.64 -0.42 -15.41
CA GLY A 18 5.44 -1.52 -14.85
C GLY A 18 6.90 -1.12 -14.60
N THR A 19 7.52 -0.37 -15.53
CA THR A 19 8.89 0.17 -15.39
C THR A 19 9.01 1.28 -14.34
N VAL A 20 7.89 1.85 -13.88
CA VAL A 20 7.86 2.91 -12.86
C VAL A 20 7.58 2.33 -11.47
N ARG A 21 6.61 1.43 -11.36
CA ARG A 21 6.11 0.93 -10.07
C ARG A 21 6.90 -0.27 -9.57
N LEU A 22 7.29 -1.19 -10.45
CA LEU A 22 7.98 -2.43 -10.03
C LEU A 22 9.31 -2.14 -9.29
N PRO A 23 10.20 -1.24 -9.79
CA PRO A 23 11.41 -0.90 -9.04
C PRO A 23 11.16 -0.28 -7.67
N ARG A 24 10.01 0.41 -7.48
CA ARG A 24 9.63 1.00 -6.19
C ARG A 24 9.12 -0.03 -5.19
N LEU A 25 8.63 -1.18 -5.67
CA LEU A 25 8.15 -2.27 -4.83
C LEU A 25 9.30 -3.20 -4.43
N VAL A 26 10.11 -3.64 -5.40
CA VAL A 26 11.08 -4.73 -5.20
C VAL A 26 12.55 -4.31 -5.32
N GLY A 27 12.81 -3.02 -5.57
CA GLY A 27 14.13 -2.50 -5.91
C GLY A 27 14.50 -2.70 -7.38
N GLU A 28 15.43 -1.87 -7.87
CA GLU A 28 15.81 -1.83 -9.29
C GLU A 28 16.37 -3.17 -9.80
N GLY A 29 17.29 -3.79 -9.05
CA GLY A 29 17.93 -5.03 -9.49
C GLY A 29 16.93 -6.18 -9.70
N ARG A 30 16.00 -6.38 -8.76
CA ARG A 30 14.94 -7.39 -8.90
C ARG A 30 13.95 -7.04 -9.99
N ALA A 31 13.59 -5.75 -10.12
CA ALA A 31 12.69 -5.31 -11.18
C ALA A 31 13.29 -5.57 -12.57
N LEU A 32 14.57 -5.25 -12.79
CA LEU A 32 15.27 -5.51 -14.05
C LEU A 32 15.32 -7.00 -14.37
N GLU A 33 15.63 -7.85 -13.39
CA GLU A 33 15.61 -9.31 -13.60
C GLU A 33 14.24 -9.76 -14.12
N LEU A 34 13.15 -9.41 -13.44
CA LEU A 34 11.79 -9.80 -13.84
C LEU A 34 11.36 -9.23 -15.20
N ILE A 35 11.69 -7.96 -15.49
CA ILE A 35 11.33 -7.27 -16.73
C ILE A 35 12.10 -7.81 -17.94
N LEU A 36 13.37 -8.15 -17.75
CA LEU A 36 14.25 -8.60 -18.82
C LEU A 36 14.07 -10.09 -19.11
N THR A 37 13.90 -10.92 -18.08
CA THR A 37 13.71 -12.37 -18.27
C THR A 37 12.27 -12.72 -18.64
N GLY A 38 11.28 -11.96 -18.15
CA GLY A 38 9.86 -12.31 -18.30
C GLY A 38 9.52 -13.68 -17.69
N ARG A 39 10.30 -14.14 -16.70
CA ARG A 39 10.09 -15.42 -16.02
C ARG A 39 8.82 -15.38 -15.16
N GLN A 40 8.35 -16.58 -14.83
CA GLN A 40 7.29 -16.78 -13.86
C GLN A 40 7.82 -16.59 -12.44
N VAL A 41 7.02 -15.94 -11.60
CA VAL A 41 7.26 -15.74 -10.17
C VAL A 41 6.11 -16.36 -9.40
N MET A 42 6.38 -17.37 -8.57
CA MET A 42 5.35 -18.07 -7.79
C MET A 42 4.95 -17.26 -6.56
N ALA A 43 3.74 -17.47 -6.05
CA ALA A 43 3.16 -16.68 -4.94
C ALA A 43 4.10 -16.52 -3.72
N GLU A 44 4.76 -17.59 -3.28
CA GLU A 44 5.72 -17.53 -2.15
C GLU A 44 6.91 -16.62 -2.44
N GLU A 45 7.38 -16.61 -3.69
CA GLU A 45 8.44 -15.68 -4.11
C GLU A 45 7.90 -14.26 -4.21
N CYS A 46 6.67 -14.07 -4.70
CA CYS A 46 6.02 -12.76 -4.73
C CYS A 46 5.99 -12.13 -3.34
N GLU A 47 5.62 -12.88 -2.30
CA GLU A 47 5.61 -12.40 -0.92
C GLU A 47 7.01 -12.03 -0.43
N ARG A 48 7.99 -12.92 -0.61
CA ARG A 48 9.38 -12.66 -0.21
C ARG A 48 10.00 -11.43 -0.89
N LEU A 49 9.60 -11.15 -2.12
CA LEU A 49 10.07 -9.99 -2.88
C LEU A 49 9.32 -8.70 -2.54
N GLY A 50 8.16 -8.76 -1.87
CA GLY A 50 7.28 -7.62 -1.65
C GLY A 50 6.39 -7.27 -2.86
N LEU A 51 6.11 -8.23 -3.74
CA LEU A 51 5.13 -8.09 -4.84
C LEU A 51 3.68 -8.30 -4.38
N CYS A 52 3.49 -9.00 -3.25
CA CYS A 52 2.21 -9.14 -2.57
C CYS A 52 2.45 -9.21 -1.07
N GLU A 53 1.44 -8.80 -0.30
CA GLU A 53 1.52 -8.74 1.16
C GLU A 53 1.12 -10.05 1.84
N TYR A 54 0.33 -10.90 1.16
CA TYR A 54 -0.20 -12.15 1.73
C TYR A 54 -0.27 -13.26 0.69
N VAL A 55 0.04 -14.49 1.11
CA VAL A 55 -0.28 -15.73 0.39
C VAL A 55 -1.35 -16.50 1.17
N VAL A 56 -2.40 -16.93 0.48
CA VAL A 56 -3.52 -17.67 1.07
C VAL A 56 -3.79 -18.95 0.28
N PRO A 57 -4.53 -19.92 0.86
CA PRO A 57 -4.98 -21.09 0.12
C PRO A 57 -5.74 -20.72 -1.16
N ASP A 58 -5.74 -21.64 -2.12
CA ASP A 58 -6.43 -21.44 -3.38
C ASP A 58 -7.94 -21.18 -3.15
N GLY A 59 -8.50 -20.22 -3.88
CA GLY A 59 -9.88 -19.77 -3.71
C GLY A 59 -10.14 -18.73 -2.60
N GLN A 60 -9.18 -18.44 -1.72
CA GLN A 60 -9.40 -17.54 -0.56
C GLN A 60 -8.89 -16.10 -0.75
N SER A 61 -8.34 -15.76 -1.91
CA SER A 61 -7.74 -14.42 -2.14
C SER A 61 -8.77 -13.29 -2.00
N ARG A 62 -10.01 -13.52 -2.46
CA ARG A 62 -11.08 -12.54 -2.36
C ARG A 62 -11.51 -12.31 -0.91
N GLU A 63 -11.73 -13.37 -0.16
CA GLU A 63 -12.11 -13.29 1.26
C GLU A 63 -11.06 -12.51 2.05
N LYS A 64 -9.77 -12.83 1.85
CA LYS A 64 -8.68 -12.10 2.52
C LYS A 64 -8.64 -10.63 2.12
N ALA A 65 -8.89 -10.31 0.85
CA ALA A 65 -8.94 -8.93 0.39
C ALA A 65 -10.13 -8.15 0.97
N GLU A 66 -11.31 -8.78 1.06
CA GLU A 66 -12.51 -8.19 1.67
C GLU A 66 -12.32 -7.99 3.19
N GLU A 67 -11.70 -8.93 3.89
CA GLU A 67 -11.33 -8.81 5.31
C GLU A 67 -10.47 -7.55 5.54
N LEU A 68 -9.40 -7.38 4.76
CA LEU A 68 -8.53 -6.20 4.84
C LEU A 68 -9.27 -4.91 4.47
N ALA A 69 -10.14 -4.96 3.46
CA ALA A 69 -10.93 -3.80 3.05
C ALA A 69 -11.89 -3.35 4.17
N HIS A 70 -12.54 -4.29 4.85
CA HIS A 70 -13.40 -3.98 6.01
C HIS A 70 -12.61 -3.38 7.16
N GLN A 71 -11.41 -3.92 7.46
CA GLN A 71 -10.53 -3.34 8.47
C GLN A 71 -10.13 -1.90 8.13
N ILE A 72 -9.72 -1.64 6.88
CA ILE A 72 -9.35 -0.29 6.42
C ILE A 72 -10.55 0.66 6.46
N ALA A 73 -11.75 0.19 6.08
CA ALA A 73 -12.97 0.98 6.04
C ALA A 73 -13.46 1.41 7.43
N ALA A 74 -13.12 0.65 8.48
CA ALA A 74 -13.51 0.97 9.86
C ALA A 74 -12.75 2.17 10.46
N PHE A 75 -11.63 2.59 9.87
CA PHE A 75 -10.83 3.72 10.35
C PHE A 75 -11.38 5.08 9.88
N PRO A 76 -11.00 6.19 10.54
CA PRO A 76 -11.29 7.55 10.07
C PRO A 76 -10.76 7.77 8.65
N GLN A 77 -11.67 8.00 7.70
CA GLN A 77 -11.34 7.90 6.28
C GLN A 77 -10.54 9.09 5.77
N LEU A 78 -10.64 10.29 6.37
CA LEU A 78 -9.77 11.40 5.97
C LEU A 78 -8.32 11.09 6.33
N CYS A 79 -8.08 10.50 7.50
CA CYS A 79 -6.76 10.06 7.95
C CYS A 79 -6.15 9.01 7.01
N VAL A 80 -6.86 7.89 6.77
CA VAL A 80 -6.41 6.82 5.85
C VAL A 80 -6.06 7.36 4.47
N GLN A 81 -6.89 8.26 3.94
CA GLN A 81 -6.67 8.84 2.62
C GLN A 81 -5.52 9.85 2.60
N ALA A 82 -5.30 10.60 3.67
CA ALA A 82 -4.18 11.52 3.80
C ALA A 82 -2.86 10.76 3.72
N ASP A 83 -2.70 9.70 4.51
CA ASP A 83 -1.47 8.89 4.55
C ASP A 83 -1.19 8.25 3.19
N ARG A 84 -2.21 7.61 2.60
CA ARG A 84 -2.12 7.04 1.25
C ARG A 84 -1.69 8.08 0.20
N ARG A 85 -2.14 9.33 0.35
CA ARG A 85 -1.77 10.42 -0.56
C ARG A 85 -0.31 10.83 -0.37
N SER A 86 0.15 11.00 0.88
CA SER A 86 1.54 11.34 1.20
C SER A 86 2.51 10.28 0.66
N VAL A 87 2.22 8.98 0.90
CA VAL A 87 3.04 7.85 0.40
C VAL A 87 3.20 7.88 -1.13
N ARG A 88 2.15 8.27 -1.86
CA ARG A 88 2.20 8.35 -3.33
C ARG A 88 2.87 9.61 -3.84
N LYS A 89 2.63 10.75 -3.19
CA LYS A 89 3.10 12.06 -3.63
C LYS A 89 4.58 12.32 -3.29
N GLN A 90 5.13 11.65 -2.29
CA GLN A 90 6.54 11.82 -1.93
C GLN A 90 7.51 11.37 -3.02
N HIS A 91 7.10 10.47 -3.91
CA HIS A 91 7.99 9.92 -4.93
C HIS A 91 8.62 11.01 -5.81
N GLY A 92 9.96 11.11 -5.76
CA GLY A 92 10.73 12.09 -6.52
C GLY A 92 10.99 13.41 -5.79
N LEU A 93 10.45 13.58 -4.58
CA LEU A 93 10.74 14.72 -3.72
C LEU A 93 12.02 14.46 -2.91
N SER A 94 12.68 15.55 -2.49
CA SER A 94 13.65 15.46 -1.40
C SER A 94 12.93 15.08 -0.11
N VAL A 95 13.65 14.50 0.87
CA VAL A 95 13.07 14.19 2.18
C VAL A 95 12.43 15.44 2.81
N ARG A 96 13.06 16.61 2.67
CA ARG A 96 12.54 17.87 3.20
C ARG A 96 11.21 18.29 2.55
N ASP A 97 11.13 18.19 1.24
CA ASP A 97 9.93 18.58 0.50
C ASP A 97 8.81 17.56 0.73
N ALA A 98 9.14 16.28 0.84
CA ALA A 98 8.19 15.22 1.22
C ALA A 98 7.57 15.47 2.59
N LEU A 99 8.38 15.78 3.61
CA LEU A 99 7.89 16.09 4.96
C LEU A 99 7.03 17.37 4.99
N THR A 100 7.41 18.37 4.19
CA THR A 100 6.63 19.61 4.05
C THR A 100 5.29 19.33 3.39
N GLN A 101 5.27 18.54 2.32
CA GLN A 101 4.05 18.11 1.64
C GLN A 101 3.15 17.27 2.55
N GLU A 102 3.72 16.36 3.33
CA GLU A 102 3.02 15.54 4.32
C GLU A 102 2.32 16.40 5.37
N TRP A 103 3.02 17.40 5.92
CA TRP A 103 2.47 18.34 6.90
C TRP A 103 1.23 19.06 6.36
N TYR A 104 1.34 19.69 5.19
CA TYR A 104 0.23 20.45 4.61
C TYR A 104 -0.94 19.56 4.19
N ASN A 105 -0.67 18.30 3.81
CA ASN A 105 -1.71 17.33 3.50
C ASN A 105 -2.45 16.85 4.75
N SER A 106 -1.76 16.69 5.88
CA SER A 106 -2.28 16.00 7.06
C SER A 106 -2.79 16.94 8.15
N ARG A 107 -2.29 18.18 8.25
CA ARG A 107 -2.72 19.16 9.27
C ARG A 107 -4.24 19.41 9.26
N PRO A 108 -4.91 19.66 8.11
CA PRO A 108 -6.36 19.87 8.11
C PRO A 108 -7.14 18.61 8.55
N VAL A 109 -6.58 17.44 8.33
CA VAL A 109 -7.18 16.15 8.72
C VAL A 109 -7.03 15.91 10.22
N LEU A 110 -5.90 16.28 10.82
CA LEU A 110 -5.73 16.29 12.26
C LEU A 110 -6.80 17.14 12.95
N GLU A 111 -7.09 18.32 12.39
CA GLU A 111 -8.13 19.22 12.90
C GLU A 111 -9.54 18.63 12.72
N ALA A 112 -9.82 17.98 11.58
CA ALA A 112 -11.13 17.41 11.26
C ALA A 112 -11.46 16.11 12.02
N GLU A 113 -10.50 15.19 12.16
CA GLU A 113 -10.72 13.86 12.75
C GLU A 113 -9.84 13.60 13.97
N GLY A 114 -8.56 13.98 13.90
CA GLY A 114 -7.54 13.53 14.84
C GLY A 114 -7.72 14.05 16.27
N ILE A 115 -8.08 15.32 16.46
CA ILE A 115 -8.33 15.89 17.80
C ILE A 115 -9.50 15.18 18.49
N SER A 116 -10.60 14.96 17.75
CA SER A 116 -11.77 14.24 18.28
C SER A 116 -11.41 12.79 18.63
N GLY A 117 -10.66 12.10 17.76
CA GLY A 117 -10.17 10.75 18.02
C GLY A 117 -9.29 10.66 19.27
N ALA A 118 -8.34 11.60 19.43
CA ALA A 118 -7.47 11.67 20.60
C ALA A 118 -8.25 11.90 21.91
N ASN A 119 -9.30 12.72 21.86
CA ASN A 119 -10.18 12.96 23.02
C ASN A 119 -10.98 11.70 23.39
N ARG A 120 -11.56 10.97 22.42
CA ARG A 120 -12.25 9.70 22.70
C ARG A 120 -11.32 8.69 23.36
N PHE A 121 -10.08 8.59 22.85
CA PHE A 121 -9.06 7.73 23.44
C PHE A 121 -8.69 8.13 24.88
N SER A 122 -8.50 9.43 25.13
CA SER A 122 -8.15 9.92 26.46
C SER A 122 -9.30 9.76 27.45
N SER A 123 -10.56 9.81 27.00
CA SER A 123 -11.76 9.56 27.80
C SER A 123 -12.09 8.08 28.05
N GLY A 124 -11.29 7.15 27.52
CA GLY A 124 -11.36 5.71 27.85
C GLY A 124 -11.75 4.78 26.71
N GLU A 125 -12.16 5.31 25.55
CA GLU A 125 -12.43 4.51 24.36
C GLU A 125 -11.11 3.91 23.82
N GLY A 126 -11.08 2.62 23.48
CA GLY A 126 -9.85 1.96 22.97
C GLY A 126 -8.76 1.65 24.01
N ARG A 127 -8.85 2.10 25.28
CA ARG A 127 -7.89 1.71 26.35
C ARG A 127 -7.97 0.23 26.75
N HIS A 128 -9.07 -0.43 26.40
CA HIS A 128 -9.33 -1.84 26.68
C HIS A 128 -9.38 -2.72 25.42
N GLY A 129 -8.83 -2.25 24.30
CA GLY A 129 -8.68 -3.05 23.07
C GLY A 129 -9.96 -3.38 22.32
N LYS A 130 -11.08 -2.70 22.61
CA LYS A 130 -12.32 -2.82 21.83
C LYS A 130 -12.33 -1.79 20.71
N PHE A 131 -12.25 -2.27 19.47
CA PHE A 131 -12.34 -1.46 18.25
C PHE A 131 -13.75 -1.49 17.62
N ASP A 132 -14.68 -2.23 18.23
CA ASP A 132 -16.00 -2.57 17.66
C ASP A 132 -17.13 -1.61 18.06
N GLN A 133 -16.90 -0.29 18.02
CA GLN A 133 -17.98 0.68 18.21
C GLN A 133 -17.95 1.75 17.12
N GLN A 134 -18.65 1.47 16.02
CA GLN A 134 -19.36 2.45 15.20
C GLN A 134 -20.75 1.91 14.88
#